data_AF-A0AAU6K4U0-F1
#
_entry.id   AF-A0AAU6K4U0-F1
#
_cell.length_a   1.000
_cell.length_b   1.000
_cell.length_c   1.000
_cell.angle_alpha   90.00
_cell.angle_beta   90.00
_cell.angle_gamma   90.00
#
_symmetry.space_group_name_H-M   'P 1'
#
loop_
_entity.id
_entity.type
_entity.pdbx_description
1 polymer ?
#
loop_
_entity_poly.entity_id
_entity_poly.type
_entity_poly.pdbx_seq_one_letter_code
_entity_poly.pdbx_strand_id
1 'polypeptide(L)'
;MAQVNSVGLEGMQKAQGAYQTAVTNGNRQLTDMQSQVATLQQSWTGEASQTFQAAVQQWLEDFANVQSYLQQILTALEANTNIYSKTHAGTVDAAHLAKSGITGASLPGF
;
A
#
# COMPACT_ATOMS: atom_id res chain seq x y z
N MET A 1 17.59 -4.81 -15.92
CA MET A 1 16.14 -4.88 -15.60
C MET A 1 15.94 -6.01 -14.61
N ALA A 2 15.46 -5.72 -13.40
CA ALA A 2 15.24 -6.75 -12.39
C ALA A 2 14.06 -7.64 -12.84
N GLN A 3 14.30 -8.94 -12.99
CA GLN A 3 13.29 -9.90 -13.41
C GLN A 3 12.35 -10.17 -12.22
N VAL A 4 11.23 -9.46 -12.16
CA VAL A 4 10.18 -9.70 -11.17
C VAL A 4 9.52 -11.04 -11.50
N ASN A 5 9.75 -12.03 -10.64
CA ASN A 5 9.19 -13.38 -10.72
C ASN A 5 7.86 -13.48 -9.95
N SER A 6 7.16 -14.62 -10.03
CA SER A 6 5.91 -14.87 -9.31
C SER A 6 6.02 -14.61 -7.79
N VAL A 7 7.20 -14.87 -7.22
CA VAL A 7 7.54 -14.61 -5.81
C VAL A 7 7.53 -13.11 -5.50
N GLY A 8 8.01 -12.27 -6.43
CA GLY A 8 7.95 -10.81 -6.29
C GLY A 8 6.52 -10.25 -6.32
N LEU A 9 5.64 -10.84 -7.14
CA LEU A 9 4.21 -10.46 -7.19
C LEU A 9 3.47 -10.81 -5.90
N GLU A 10 3.71 -12.02 -5.36
CA GLU A 10 3.13 -12.44 -4.08
C GLU A 10 3.60 -11.55 -2.91
N GLY A 11 4.89 -11.17 -2.90
CA GLY A 11 5.44 -10.23 -1.92
C GLY A 11 4.78 -8.85 -1.98
N MET A 12 4.50 -8.33 -3.18
CA MET A 12 3.79 -7.06 -3.37
C MET A 12 2.33 -7.13 -2.89
N GLN A 13 1.62 -8.24 -3.15
CA GLN A 13 0.25 -8.43 -2.65
C GLN A 13 0.20 -8.51 -1.12
N LYS A 14 1.15 -9.20 -0.49
CA LYS A 14 1.28 -9.24 0.98
C LYS A 14 1.57 -7.85 1.55
N ALA A 15 2.48 -7.09 0.92
CA ALA A 15 2.78 -5.73 1.32
C ALA A 15 1.54 -4.83 1.22
N GLN A 16 0.76 -4.91 0.15
CA GLN A 16 -0.52 -4.20 0.02
C GLN A 16 -1.46 -4.45 1.20
N GLY A 17 -1.67 -5.71 1.57
CA GLY A 17 -2.53 -6.05 2.71
C GLY A 17 -2.03 -5.46 4.04
N ALA A 18 -0.71 -5.46 4.24
CA ALA A 18 -0.09 -4.83 5.42
C ALA A 18 -0.28 -3.31 5.42
N TYR A 19 -0.08 -2.64 4.29
CA TYR A 19 -0.31 -1.20 4.14
C TYR A 19 -1.78 -0.82 4.33
N GLN A 20 -2.72 -1.58 3.75
CA GLN A 20 -4.16 -1.36 3.92
C GLN A 20 -4.56 -1.45 5.41
N THR A 21 -4.02 -2.45 6.11
CA THR A 21 -4.24 -2.64 7.54
C THR A 21 -3.65 -1.50 8.36
N ALA A 22 -2.43 -1.07 8.04
CA ALA A 22 -1.76 0.04 8.72
C ALA A 22 -2.52 1.36 8.54
N VAL A 23 -3.00 1.66 7.33
CA VAL A 23 -3.83 2.85 7.05
C VAL A 23 -5.13 2.80 7.85
N THR A 24 -5.84 1.66 7.82
CA THR A 24 -7.11 1.50 8.55
C THR A 24 -6.93 1.67 10.06
N ASN A 25 -5.89 1.06 10.63
CA ASN A 25 -5.58 1.18 12.05
C ASN A 25 -5.14 2.59 12.43
N GLY A 26 -4.32 3.23 11.59
CA GLY A 26 -3.90 4.62 11.77
C GLY A 26 -5.11 5.58 11.78
N ASN A 27 -6.06 5.41 10.86
CA ASN A 27 -7.27 6.24 10.81
C ASN A 27 -8.09 6.11 12.09
N ARG A 28 -8.28 4.88 12.59
CA ARG A 28 -8.99 4.66 13.85
C ARG A 28 -8.27 5.35 15.03
N GLN A 29 -6.96 5.16 15.15
CA GLN A 29 -6.18 5.79 16.23
C GLN A 29 -6.25 7.32 16.18
N LEU A 30 -6.22 7.91 14.98
CA LEU A 30 -6.37 9.35 14.81
C LEU A 30 -7.74 9.84 15.32
N THR A 31 -8.82 9.18 14.91
CA THR A 31 -10.18 9.52 15.36
C THR A 31 -10.33 9.37 16.88
N ASP A 32 -9.81 8.29 17.44
CA ASP A 32 -9.87 8.04 18.89
C ASP A 32 -9.12 9.14 19.67
N MET A 33 -7.94 9.53 19.18
CA MET A 33 -7.14 10.57 19.82
C MET A 33 -7.79 11.95 19.70
N GLN A 34 -8.37 12.30 18.55
CA GLN A 34 -9.15 13.53 18.38
C GLN A 34 -10.31 13.60 19.38
N SER A 35 -11.04 12.50 19.57
CA SER A 35 -12.15 12.44 20.54
C SER A 35 -11.65 12.64 21.97
N GLN A 36 -10.56 11.97 22.37
CA GLN A 36 -10.00 12.11 23.72
C GLN A 36 -9.51 13.53 23.99
N VAL A 37 -8.87 14.15 23.01
CA VAL A 37 -8.41 15.53 23.09
C VAL A 37 -9.59 16.49 23.25
N ALA A 38 -10.65 16.32 22.45
CA ALA A 38 -11.84 17.16 22.56
C ALA A 38 -12.48 17.06 23.96
N THR A 39 -12.55 15.86 24.55
CA THR A 39 -13.02 15.67 25.92
C THR A 39 -12.11 16.36 26.93
N LEU A 40 -10.78 16.18 26.80
CA LEU A 40 -9.80 16.78 27.71
C LEU A 40 -9.88 18.32 27.70
N GLN A 41 -10.05 18.91 26.51
CA GLN A 41 -10.17 20.37 26.33
C GLN A 41 -11.39 20.97 27.04
N GLN A 42 -12.47 20.21 27.20
CA GLN A 42 -13.67 20.69 27.89
C GLN A 42 -13.46 20.82 29.40
N SER A 43 -12.64 19.96 30.00
CA SER A 43 -12.41 19.93 31.45
C SER A 43 -11.09 20.57 31.90
N TRP A 44 -10.11 20.70 31.00
CA TRP A 44 -8.77 21.18 31.33
C TRP A 44 -8.48 22.54 30.69
N THR A 45 -8.52 23.58 31.52
CA THR A 45 -8.28 24.98 31.12
C THR A 45 -7.01 25.52 31.80
N GLY A 46 -6.49 26.63 31.26
CA GLY A 46 -5.27 27.29 31.75
C GLY A 46 -4.13 27.29 30.74
N GLU A 47 -3.02 27.92 31.09
CA GLU A 47 -1.87 28.11 30.20
C GLU A 47 -1.22 26.78 29.79
N ALA A 48 -1.10 25.84 30.73
CA ALA A 48 -0.58 24.49 30.46
C ALA A 48 -1.44 23.70 29.46
N SER A 49 -2.78 23.89 29.48
CA SER A 49 -3.64 23.20 28.53
C SER A 49 -3.52 23.78 27.13
N GLN A 50 -3.24 25.08 26.98
CA GLN A 50 -2.97 25.69 25.67
C GLN A 50 -1.69 25.13 25.02
N THR A 51 -0.60 24.97 25.79
CA THR A 51 0.64 24.36 25.27
C THR A 51 0.41 22.92 24.84
N PHE A 52 -0.32 22.15 25.63
CA PHE A 52 -0.67 20.77 25.27
C PHE A 52 -1.54 20.71 24.01
N GLN A 53 -2.54 21.60 23.88
CA GLN A 53 -3.40 21.66 22.71
C GLN A 53 -2.61 21.96 21.43
N ALA A 54 -1.67 22.90 21.48
CA ALA A 54 -0.82 23.22 20.35
C ALA A 54 0.05 22.01 19.94
N ALA A 55 0.66 21.33 20.92
CA ALA A 55 1.47 20.14 20.66
C ALA A 55 0.65 19.00 20.06
N VAL A 56 -0.58 18.80 20.54
CA VAL A 56 -1.51 17.79 20.01
C VAL A 56 -1.97 18.13 18.60
N GLN A 57 -2.28 19.39 18.30
CA GLN A 57 -2.64 19.79 16.94
C GLN A 57 -1.49 19.51 15.97
N GLN A 58 -0.26 19.86 16.34
CA GLN A 58 0.92 19.54 15.53
C GLN A 58 1.07 18.03 15.33
N TRP A 59 0.91 17.25 16.40
CA TRP A 59 0.96 15.79 16.31
C TRP A 59 -0.12 15.22 15.37
N LEU A 60 -1.34 15.75 15.42
CA LEU A 60 -2.45 15.33 14.55
C LEU A 60 -2.15 15.64 13.07
N GLU A 61 -1.58 16.81 12.78
CA GLU A 61 -1.15 17.20 11.43
C GLU A 61 -0.03 16.30 10.91
N ASP A 62 0.99 16.05 11.73
CA ASP A 62 2.09 15.15 11.39
C ASP A 62 1.59 13.73 11.12
N PHE A 63 0.64 13.25 11.93
CA PHE A 63 0.05 11.92 11.75
C PHE A 63 -0.80 11.84 10.47
N ALA A 64 -1.54 12.90 10.12
CA ALA A 64 -2.26 12.98 8.85
C ALA A 64 -1.31 12.97 7.64
N ASN A 65 -0.14 13.60 7.75
CA ASN A 65 0.89 13.53 6.72
C ASN A 65 1.42 12.10 6.54
N VAL A 66 1.69 11.39 7.64
CA VAL A 66 2.10 9.97 7.58
C VAL A 66 1.05 9.12 6.87
N GLN A 67 -0.24 9.33 7.16
CA GLN A 67 -1.33 8.63 6.46
C GLN A 67 -1.34 8.93 4.96
N SER A 68 -1.13 10.18 4.57
CA SER A 68 -1.01 10.56 3.14
C SER A 68 0.12 9.81 2.44
N TYR A 69 1.29 9.70 3.07
CA TYR A 69 2.41 8.92 2.52
C TYR A 69 2.09 7.42 2.42
N LEU A 70 1.44 6.85 3.43
CA LEU A 70 1.01 5.44 3.37
C LEU A 70 0.02 5.19 2.22
N GLN A 71 -0.91 6.12 1.98
CA GLN A 71 -1.87 6.02 0.88
C GLN A 71 -1.16 6.13 -0.49
N GLN A 72 -0.16 7.01 -0.62
CA GLN A 72 0.66 7.14 -1.83
C GLN A 72 1.44 5.85 -2.10
N ILE A 73 2.02 5.25 -1.06
CA ILE A 73 2.73 3.96 -1.18
C ILE A 73 1.76 2.86 -1.63
N LEU A 74 0.57 2.79 -1.05
CA LEU A 74 -0.47 1.82 -1.46
C LEU A 74 -0.81 1.97 -2.95
N THR A 75 -1.03 3.21 -3.39
CA THR A 75 -1.35 3.54 -4.79
C THR A 75 -0.22 3.12 -5.74
N ALA A 76 1.03 3.39 -5.37
CA ALA A 76 2.19 3.00 -6.14
C ALA A 76 2.36 1.46 -6.18
N LEU A 77 2.08 0.78 -5.08
CA LEU A 77 2.11 -0.68 -5.01
C LEU A 77 1.01 -1.31 -5.89
N GLU A 78 -0.20 -0.75 -5.90
CA GLU A 78 -1.29 -1.16 -6.79
C GLU A 78 -0.97 -0.98 -8.26
N ALA A 79 -0.46 0.20 -8.64
CA ALA A 79 -0.06 0.48 -10.00
C ALA A 79 1.01 -0.52 -10.49
N ASN A 80 2.06 -0.73 -9.67
CA ASN A 80 3.13 -1.67 -10.00
C ASN A 80 2.64 -3.11 -10.10
N THR A 81 1.87 -3.58 -9.10
CA THR A 81 1.34 -4.95 -9.07
C THR A 81 0.47 -5.24 -10.30
N ASN A 82 -0.36 -4.28 -10.71
CA ASN A 82 -1.23 -4.42 -11.88
C ASN A 82 -0.42 -4.51 -13.19
N ILE A 83 0.60 -3.66 -13.35
CA ILE A 83 1.52 -3.71 -14.50
C ILE A 83 2.25 -5.06 -14.57
N TYR A 84 2.76 -5.55 -13.45
CA TYR A 84 3.44 -6.84 -13.39
C TYR A 84 2.50 -8.01 -13.65
N SER A 85 1.29 -8.00 -13.08
CA SER A 85 0.30 -9.05 -13.32
C SER A 85 -0.06 -9.14 -14.81
N LYS A 86 -0.29 -8.01 -15.48
CA LYS A 86 -0.59 -7.97 -16.92
C LYS A 86 0.58 -8.44 -17.78
N THR A 87 1.79 -8.00 -17.45
CA THR A 87 3.01 -8.37 -18.17
C THR A 87 3.33 -9.85 -17.99
N HIS A 88 3.15 -10.37 -16.77
CA HIS A 88 3.37 -11.78 -16.46
C HIS A 88 2.37 -12.67 -17.20
N ALA A 89 1.07 -12.34 -17.14
CA ALA A 89 0.03 -13.07 -17.89
C ALA A 89 0.34 -13.09 -19.40
N GLY A 90 0.63 -11.92 -20.00
CA GLY A 90 0.96 -11.85 -21.42
C GLY A 90 2.23 -12.63 -21.81
N THR A 91 3.25 -12.65 -20.94
CA THR A 91 4.48 -13.41 -21.19
C THR A 91 4.24 -14.92 -21.06
N VAL A 92 3.46 -15.34 -20.07
CA VAL A 92 3.08 -16.75 -19.88
C VAL A 92 2.23 -17.23 -21.04
N ASP A 93 1.24 -16.45 -21.48
CA ASP A 93 0.39 -16.76 -22.63
C ASP A 93 1.24 -16.85 -23.91
N ALA A 94 2.12 -15.88 -24.16
CA ALA A 94 3.04 -15.91 -25.30
C ALA A 94 3.99 -17.12 -25.24
N ALA A 95 4.50 -17.47 -24.06
CA ALA A 95 5.36 -18.64 -23.88
C ALA A 95 4.59 -19.96 -24.09
N HIS A 96 3.33 -20.04 -23.63
CA HIS A 96 2.46 -21.19 -23.88
C HIS A 96 2.11 -21.34 -25.36
N LEU A 97 1.81 -20.23 -26.05
CA LEU A 97 1.57 -20.21 -27.49
C LEU A 97 2.83 -20.61 -28.27
N ALA A 98 3.99 -20.08 -27.92
CA ALA A 98 5.27 -20.47 -28.52
C ALA A 98 5.57 -21.96 -28.30
N LYS A 99 5.39 -22.47 -27.08
CA LYS A 99 5.55 -23.89 -26.76
C LYS A 99 4.60 -24.77 -27.58
N SER A 100 3.34 -24.36 -27.73
CA SER A 100 2.34 -25.09 -28.49
C SER A 100 2.61 -25.07 -30.00
N GLY A 101 3.09 -23.95 -30.54
CA GLY A 101 3.52 -23.81 -31.93
C GLY A 101 4.76 -24.65 -32.26
N ILE A 102 5.69 -24.79 -31.32
CA ILE A 102 6.87 -25.67 -31.45
C ILE A 102 6.47 -27.15 -31.42
N THR A 103 5.42 -27.53 -30.67
CA THR A 103 4.92 -28.92 -30.65
C THR A 103 4.00 -29.26 -31.82
N GLY A 104 3.41 -28.26 -32.49
CA GLY A 104 2.54 -28.44 -33.67
C GLY A 104 3.30 -28.38 -34.99
N ALA A 105 4.44 -27.69 -35.04
CA ALA A 105 5.38 -27.77 -36.14
C ALA A 105 6.26 -29.02 -35.93
N SER A 106 5.83 -30.16 -36.48
CA SER A 106 6.78 -31.21 -36.84
C SER A 106 7.94 -30.56 -37.58
N LEU A 107 9.12 -30.54 -36.96
CA LEU A 107 10.38 -30.09 -37.58
C LEU A 107 10.49 -30.78 -38.94
N PRO A 108 10.45 -30.06 -40.08
CA PRO A 108 10.64 -30.68 -41.37
C PRO A 108 12.11 -31.11 -41.46
N GLY A 109 12.38 -32.39 -41.25
CA GLY A 109 13.70 -33.00 -41.42
C GLY A 109 14.29 -33.68 -40.19
N PHE A 110 13.59 -34.67 -39.63
CA PHE A 110 14.17 -35.93 -39.12
C PHE A 110 13.15 -37.05 -39.38
#